data_AF-A0A401PIE5-F1
#
_entry.id   AF-A0A401PIE5-F1
#
_cell.length_a   1.000
_cell.length_b   1.000
_cell.length_c   1.000
_cell.angle_alpha   90.00
_cell.angle_beta   90.00
_cell.angle_gamma   90.00
#
_symmetry.space_group_name_H-M   'P 1'
#
loop_
_entity.id
_entity.type
_entity.pdbx_description
1 polymer ?
#
loop_
_entity_poly.entity_id
_entity_poly.type
_entity_poly.pdbx_seq_one_letter_code
_entity_poly.pdbx_strand_id
1 'polypeptide(L)'
;MYLPILQFFFSEVKIRVFLALLENTDTEIQLRQDMVFCQSLVATVCAFSEQLLAALHQMYDTNSEYEIETQEASRKWLEQIANVGILFNFQSLLSPNLMDEQAILEDTLVALADLEKVTFYLQQSEEELLVANNPIMYKVEGNRQALKVLFYLDSYNFEQLPQRLKNGGGFKVHPILFTQAMESMEGYYYTDNLSVEEFQAQINAASLENIKRYCQKLRAFYLAKSNLPPISSKAAAIDKCMRPLNAVDELHRLLESFIRSKRTAPCAYTACSASGVGLLSVSSELCNRLGACHIMMCNSGVHRCTLSVTLEQAIVLARCHGLPPRYIMQATDMMRKQGARVQNSAKNLGVRDRTPQSAPRLYKLCQPPPDGDA
;
A
#
# COMPACT_ATOMS: atom_id res chain seq x y z
N MET A 1 -0.07 59.08 0.85
CA MET A 1 1.39 58.92 0.68
C MET A 1 2.00 57.78 1.51
N TYR A 2 1.40 57.36 2.64
CA TYR A 2 1.97 56.32 3.53
C TYR A 2 1.68 54.86 3.12
N LEU A 3 0.58 54.59 2.41
CA LEU A 3 0.16 53.23 2.06
C LEU A 3 1.13 52.48 1.11
N PRO A 4 1.68 53.11 0.05
CA PRO A 4 2.62 52.45 -0.86
C PRO A 4 3.97 52.11 -0.19
N ILE A 5 4.38 52.96 0.75
CA ILE A 5 5.64 52.80 1.49
C ILE A 5 5.54 51.60 2.44
N LEU A 6 4.43 51.47 3.18
CA LEU A 6 4.15 50.30 4.02
C LEU A 6 4.13 49.00 3.20
N GLN A 7 3.53 49.02 2.01
CA GLN A 7 3.45 47.84 1.14
C GLN A 7 4.82 47.39 0.62
N PHE A 8 5.71 48.34 0.33
CA PHE A 8 7.11 48.09 -0.01
C PHE A 8 7.85 47.43 1.16
N PHE A 9 7.73 47.97 2.38
CA PHE A 9 8.36 47.39 3.58
C PHE A 9 7.83 46.00 3.92
N PHE A 10 6.53 45.74 3.77
CA PHE A 10 5.96 44.39 3.95
C PHE A 10 6.52 43.40 2.94
N SER A 11 6.68 43.80 1.68
CA SER A 11 7.29 42.96 0.65
C SER A 11 8.75 42.67 0.97
N GLU A 12 9.50 43.67 1.41
CA GLU A 12 10.92 43.53 1.75
C GLU A 12 11.13 42.66 2.99
N VAL A 13 10.32 42.83 4.04
CA VAL A 13 10.34 41.97 5.23
C VAL A 13 9.95 40.54 4.87
N LYS A 14 8.94 40.33 4.02
CA LYS A 14 8.55 39.01 3.54
C LYS A 14 9.70 38.33 2.77
N ILE A 15 10.38 39.07 1.90
CA ILE A 15 11.55 38.57 1.16
C ILE A 15 12.70 38.23 2.11
N ARG A 16 13.02 39.11 3.07
CA ARG A 16 14.11 38.86 4.03
C ARG A 16 13.82 37.70 4.98
N VAL A 17 12.57 37.55 5.43
CA VAL A 17 12.14 36.38 6.22
C VAL A 17 12.20 35.12 5.37
N PHE A 18 11.78 35.16 4.09
CA PHE A 18 11.88 34.03 3.19
C PHE A 18 13.34 33.63 2.91
N LEU A 19 14.23 34.60 2.69
CA LEU A 19 15.66 34.36 2.53
C LEU A 19 16.30 33.82 3.81
N ALA A 20 15.96 34.36 4.98
CA ALA A 20 16.44 33.84 6.26
C ALA A 20 15.92 32.44 6.56
N LEU A 21 14.68 32.11 6.17
CA LEU A 21 14.15 30.76 6.28
C LEU A 21 14.89 29.81 5.32
N LEU A 22 15.17 30.23 4.09
CA LEU A 22 15.95 29.46 3.12
C LEU A 22 17.40 29.24 3.59
N GLU A 23 18.04 30.24 4.19
CA GLU A 23 19.39 30.13 4.79
C GLU A 23 19.41 29.19 6.01
N ASN A 24 18.29 29.07 6.73
CA ASN A 24 18.13 28.13 7.84
C ASN A 24 17.56 26.77 7.40
N THR A 25 17.29 26.56 6.11
CA THR A 25 16.83 25.28 5.60
C THR A 25 18.05 24.44 5.24
N ASP A 26 18.21 23.30 5.91
CA ASP A 26 19.22 22.33 5.52
C ASP A 26 18.86 21.76 4.13
N THR A 27 19.52 22.29 3.11
CA THR A 27 19.26 21.95 1.70
C THR A 27 19.51 20.49 1.38
N GLU A 28 20.39 19.81 2.13
CA GLU A 28 20.67 18.39 1.94
C GLU A 28 19.52 17.53 2.46
N ILE A 29 18.98 17.87 3.63
CA ILE A 29 17.81 17.20 4.20
C ILE A 29 16.58 17.40 3.29
N GLN A 30 16.38 18.62 2.78
CA GLN A 30 15.27 18.89 1.86
C GLN A 30 15.40 18.05 0.57
N LEU A 31 16.59 18.00 -0.03
CA LEU A 31 16.82 17.18 -1.22
C LEU A 31 16.55 15.69 -0.93
N ARG A 32 17.00 15.17 0.22
CA ARG A 32 16.72 13.79 0.64
C ARG A 32 15.22 13.52 0.76
N GLN A 33 14.47 14.42 1.38
CA GLN A 33 13.01 14.31 1.51
C GLN A 33 12.29 14.40 0.16
N ASP A 34 12.80 15.19 -0.78
CA ASP A 34 12.27 15.26 -2.14
C ASP A 34 12.55 13.98 -2.94
N MET A 35 13.73 13.39 -2.79
CA MET A 35 14.08 12.12 -3.42
C MET A 35 13.20 10.96 -2.93
N VAL A 36 13.07 10.79 -1.61
CA VAL A 36 12.30 9.65 -1.04
C VAL A 36 10.81 9.79 -1.33
N PHE A 37 10.29 11.02 -1.35
CA PHE A 37 8.92 11.26 -1.78
C PHE A 37 8.71 10.98 -3.26
N CYS A 38 9.62 11.39 -4.14
CA CYS A 38 9.53 11.08 -5.55
C CYS A 38 9.52 9.55 -5.77
N GLN A 39 10.39 8.81 -5.08
CA GLN A 39 10.43 7.35 -5.13
C GLN A 39 9.10 6.73 -4.67
N SER A 40 8.57 7.19 -3.53
CA SER A 40 7.30 6.71 -2.98
C SER A 40 6.11 7.07 -3.88
N LEU A 41 6.11 8.27 -4.48
CA LEU A 41 5.08 8.73 -5.41
C LEU A 41 5.08 7.91 -6.70
N VAL A 42 6.24 7.66 -7.28
CA VAL A 42 6.36 6.83 -8.49
C VAL A 42 5.82 5.42 -8.23
N ALA A 43 6.22 4.80 -7.11
CA ALA A 43 5.69 3.49 -6.73
C ALA A 43 4.16 3.50 -6.57
N THR A 44 3.61 4.55 -5.96
CA THR A 44 2.16 4.77 -5.79
C THR A 44 1.45 4.92 -7.13
N VAL A 45 1.98 5.74 -8.05
CA VAL A 45 1.41 5.96 -9.38
C VAL A 45 1.45 4.68 -10.21
N CYS A 46 2.55 3.94 -10.19
CA CYS A 46 2.67 2.66 -10.90
C CYS A 46 1.69 1.61 -10.36
N ALA A 47 1.65 1.40 -9.03
CA ALA A 47 0.76 0.41 -8.42
C ALA A 47 -0.72 0.72 -8.70
N PHE A 48 -1.09 2.01 -8.65
CA PHE A 48 -2.45 2.42 -8.99
C PHE A 48 -2.77 2.28 -10.47
N SER A 49 -1.81 2.55 -11.36
CA SER A 49 -2.04 2.43 -12.81
C SER A 49 -2.42 1.00 -13.20
N GLU A 50 -1.67 0.01 -12.72
CA GLU A 50 -1.96 -1.41 -13.01
C GLU A 50 -3.33 -1.83 -12.48
N GLN A 51 -3.66 -1.44 -11.25
CA GLN A 51 -4.95 -1.77 -10.65
C GLN A 51 -6.11 -1.02 -11.30
N LEU A 52 -5.90 0.24 -11.70
CA LEU A 52 -6.86 1.03 -12.44
C LEU A 52 -7.16 0.37 -13.78
N LEU A 53 -6.15 -0.01 -14.55
CA LEU A 53 -6.33 -0.69 -15.83
C LEU A 53 -7.07 -2.02 -15.67
N ALA A 54 -6.72 -2.82 -14.65
CA ALA A 54 -7.45 -4.04 -14.34
C ALA A 54 -8.95 -3.77 -14.06
N ALA A 55 -9.27 -2.70 -13.33
CA ALA A 55 -10.65 -2.32 -13.05
C ALA A 55 -11.38 -1.75 -14.28
N LEU A 56 -10.72 -0.93 -15.10
CA LEU A 56 -11.27 -0.39 -16.34
C LEU A 56 -11.57 -1.51 -17.35
N HIS A 57 -10.70 -2.51 -17.42
CA HIS A 57 -10.91 -3.72 -18.21
C HIS A 57 -11.86 -4.74 -17.57
N GLN A 58 -12.51 -4.39 -16.45
CA GLN A 58 -13.53 -5.22 -15.79
C GLN A 58 -12.98 -6.56 -15.25
N MET A 59 -11.69 -6.59 -14.92
CA MET A 59 -10.93 -7.77 -14.46
C MET A 59 -10.54 -7.71 -12.98
N TYR A 60 -10.85 -6.62 -12.28
CA TYR A 60 -10.49 -6.43 -10.88
C TYR A 60 -11.61 -6.89 -9.94
N ASP A 61 -11.28 -7.85 -9.07
CA ASP A 61 -12.18 -8.37 -8.05
C ASP A 61 -11.42 -8.83 -6.81
N THR A 62 -11.73 -8.20 -5.66
CA THR A 62 -11.16 -8.57 -4.36
C THR A 62 -12.12 -9.39 -3.48
N ASN A 63 -13.35 -9.58 -3.96
CA ASN A 63 -14.49 -10.09 -3.21
C ASN A 63 -15.16 -11.28 -3.90
N SER A 64 -14.42 -12.01 -4.73
CA SER A 64 -14.91 -13.16 -5.49
C SER A 64 -15.52 -14.27 -4.61
N GLU A 65 -15.15 -14.34 -3.33
CA GLU A 65 -15.75 -15.23 -2.33
C GLU A 65 -17.25 -14.98 -2.08
N TYR A 66 -17.79 -13.84 -2.52
CA TYR A 66 -19.21 -13.48 -2.37
C TYR A 66 -20.02 -13.64 -3.66
N GLU A 67 -19.51 -14.38 -4.65
CA GLU A 67 -20.21 -14.67 -5.93
C GLU A 67 -20.72 -13.40 -6.65
N ILE A 68 -19.93 -12.32 -6.58
CA ILE A 68 -20.19 -11.10 -7.34
C ILE A 68 -19.52 -11.25 -8.71
N GLU A 69 -20.22 -10.87 -9.78
CA GLU A 69 -19.62 -10.81 -11.11
C GLU A 69 -18.42 -9.84 -11.11
N THR A 70 -17.28 -10.26 -11.65
CA THR A 70 -16.01 -9.50 -11.68
C THR A 70 -16.20 -8.09 -12.27
N GLN A 71 -17.04 -7.95 -13.30
CA GLN A 71 -17.39 -6.66 -13.89
C GLN A 71 -18.07 -5.72 -12.88
N GLU A 72 -19.02 -6.23 -12.08
CA GLU A 72 -19.67 -5.43 -11.06
C GLU A 72 -18.73 -5.12 -9.89
N ALA A 73 -17.83 -6.03 -9.53
CA ALA A 73 -16.79 -5.77 -8.54
C ALA A 73 -15.86 -4.62 -8.97
N SER A 74 -15.40 -4.64 -10.22
CA SER A 74 -14.59 -3.56 -10.82
C SER A 74 -15.31 -2.21 -10.80
N ARG A 75 -16.59 -2.18 -11.22
CA ARG A 75 -17.40 -0.95 -11.19
C ARG A 75 -17.59 -0.42 -9.77
N LYS A 76 -17.86 -1.30 -8.80
CA LYS A 76 -18.00 -0.92 -7.38
C LYS A 76 -16.72 -0.34 -6.82
N TRP A 77 -15.57 -0.90 -7.19
CA TRP A 77 -14.26 -0.39 -6.76
C TRP A 77 -13.99 1.01 -7.34
N LEU A 78 -14.28 1.24 -8.63
CA LEU A 78 -14.15 2.57 -9.25
C LEU A 78 -15.05 3.61 -8.57
N GLU A 79 -16.29 3.25 -8.24
CA GLU A 79 -17.20 4.12 -7.49
C GLU A 79 -16.72 4.36 -6.04
N GLN A 80 -16.14 3.35 -5.40
CA GLN A 80 -15.56 3.47 -4.06
C GLN A 80 -14.40 4.48 -4.06
N ILE A 81 -13.39 4.31 -4.92
CA ILE A 81 -12.22 5.20 -4.94
C ILE A 81 -12.61 6.63 -5.30
N ALA A 82 -13.62 6.82 -6.16
CA ALA A 82 -14.11 8.13 -6.54
C ALA A 82 -14.64 8.94 -5.35
N ASN A 83 -15.26 8.27 -4.36
CA ASN A 83 -15.95 8.92 -3.24
C ASN A 83 -15.14 8.88 -1.93
N VAL A 84 -14.46 7.76 -1.65
CA VAL A 84 -13.73 7.54 -0.40
C VAL A 84 -12.24 7.91 -0.55
N GLY A 85 -11.69 7.74 -1.75
CA GLY A 85 -10.26 7.78 -2.01
C GLY A 85 -9.63 6.38 -2.05
N ILE A 86 -8.39 6.32 -2.52
CA ILE A 86 -7.63 5.08 -2.70
C ILE A 86 -6.71 4.84 -1.50
N LEU A 87 -6.72 3.63 -0.98
CA LEU A 87 -5.84 3.17 0.10
C LEU A 87 -4.58 2.54 -0.49
N PHE A 88 -3.40 2.87 0.02
CA PHE A 88 -2.13 2.23 -0.35
C PHE A 88 -1.54 1.51 0.85
N ASN A 89 -1.46 0.19 0.76
CA ASN A 89 -0.83 -0.66 1.75
C ASN A 89 0.66 -0.81 1.44
N PHE A 90 1.49 0.04 2.05
CA PHE A 90 2.93 -0.17 2.06
C PHE A 90 3.26 -1.23 3.12
N GLN A 91 4.00 -2.25 2.69
CA GLN A 91 4.47 -3.32 3.55
C GLN A 91 5.99 -3.33 3.52
N SER A 92 6.60 -3.09 4.68
CA SER A 92 8.04 -3.05 4.85
C SER A 92 8.55 -4.32 5.51
N LEU A 93 9.59 -4.88 4.92
CA LEU A 93 10.40 -5.98 5.46
C LEU A 93 11.75 -5.47 5.99
N LEU A 94 11.89 -4.15 6.15
CA LEU A 94 13.08 -3.50 6.70
C LEU A 94 13.25 -3.87 8.17
N SER A 95 14.51 -4.02 8.57
CA SER A 95 14.93 -4.32 9.92
C SER A 95 15.46 -3.05 10.57
N PRO A 96 14.71 -2.40 11.48
CA PRO A 96 15.19 -1.17 12.11
C PRO A 96 16.35 -1.40 13.09
N ASN A 97 16.81 -2.64 13.26
CA ASN A 97 18.08 -2.96 13.90
C ASN A 97 19.29 -2.54 13.04
N LEU A 98 19.15 -2.55 11.72
CA LEU A 98 20.21 -2.13 10.81
C LEU A 98 20.09 -0.63 10.57
N MET A 99 21.12 0.15 10.90
CA MET A 99 21.10 1.62 10.81
C MET A 99 20.62 2.14 9.45
N ASP A 100 21.09 1.54 8.36
CA ASP A 100 20.68 1.95 7.00
C ASP A 100 19.18 1.67 6.76
N GLU A 101 18.67 0.54 7.23
CA GLU A 101 17.26 0.16 7.05
C GLU A 101 16.34 0.93 8.00
N GLN A 102 16.81 1.28 9.19
CA GLN A 102 16.14 2.20 10.09
C GLN A 102 15.99 3.58 9.43
N ALA A 103 17.07 4.10 8.84
CA ALA A 103 17.04 5.38 8.14
C ALA A 103 16.08 5.36 6.93
N ILE A 104 16.07 4.27 6.14
CA ILE A 104 15.10 4.10 5.05
C ILE A 104 13.66 4.09 5.59
N LEU A 105 13.42 3.44 6.73
CA LEU A 105 12.09 3.36 7.34
C LEU A 105 11.62 4.74 7.85
N GLU A 106 12.50 5.49 8.52
CA GLU A 106 12.22 6.86 8.97
C GLU A 106 11.92 7.81 7.80
N ASP A 107 12.76 7.77 6.76
CA ASP A 107 12.57 8.55 5.54
C ASP A 107 11.22 8.21 4.86
N THR A 108 10.87 6.92 4.84
CA THR A 108 9.59 6.45 4.28
C THR A 108 8.42 7.03 5.06
N LEU A 109 8.46 7.05 6.39
CA LEU A 109 7.39 7.64 7.21
C LEU A 109 7.13 9.12 6.85
N VAL A 110 8.20 9.89 6.64
CA VAL A 110 8.10 11.30 6.21
C VAL A 110 7.49 11.38 4.81
N ALA A 111 7.93 10.55 3.88
CA ALA A 111 7.41 10.53 2.52
C ALA A 111 5.92 10.15 2.48
N LEU A 112 5.46 9.19 3.29
CA LEU A 112 4.05 8.80 3.35
C LEU A 112 3.16 9.91 3.92
N ALA A 113 3.64 10.66 4.92
CA ALA A 113 2.92 11.83 5.44
C ALA A 113 2.73 12.92 4.38
N ASP A 114 3.68 13.07 3.47
CA ASP A 114 3.53 13.97 2.32
C ASP A 114 2.66 13.38 1.20
N LEU A 115 2.68 12.05 1.00
CA LEU A 115 1.79 11.39 0.04
C LEU A 115 0.31 11.56 0.38
N GLU A 116 -0.08 11.67 1.65
CA GLU A 116 -1.45 11.99 2.06
C GLU A 116 -1.99 13.30 1.45
N LYS A 117 -1.09 14.22 1.07
CA LYS A 117 -1.45 15.52 0.47
C LYS A 117 -1.73 15.39 -1.03
N VAL A 118 -1.33 14.28 -1.65
CA VAL A 118 -1.48 14.04 -3.08
C VAL A 118 -2.95 13.75 -3.45
N THR A 119 -3.36 14.25 -4.60
CA THR A 119 -4.70 14.02 -5.15
C THR A 119 -4.59 13.52 -6.59
N PHE A 120 -5.30 12.44 -6.90
CA PHE A 120 -5.32 11.87 -8.25
C PHE A 120 -6.52 12.39 -9.03
N TYR A 121 -6.29 12.65 -10.31
CA TYR A 121 -7.29 13.11 -11.28
C TYR A 121 -7.21 12.23 -12.51
N LEU A 122 -8.37 11.83 -13.05
CA LEU A 122 -8.45 11.09 -14.30
C LEU A 122 -9.03 12.02 -15.36
N GLN A 123 -8.37 12.11 -16.51
CA GLN A 123 -8.78 12.94 -17.63
C GLN A 123 -8.76 12.12 -18.92
N GLN A 124 -9.57 12.52 -19.89
CA GLN A 124 -9.50 11.96 -21.23
C GLN A 124 -8.33 12.60 -21.97
N SER A 125 -7.53 11.81 -22.68
CA SER A 125 -6.49 12.31 -23.56
C SER A 125 -7.12 12.97 -24.78
N GLU A 126 -6.70 14.19 -25.10
CA GLU A 126 -7.06 14.88 -26.35
C GLU A 126 -6.17 14.46 -27.52
N GLU A 127 -4.95 13.96 -27.22
CA GLU A 127 -3.95 13.54 -28.19
C GLU A 127 -3.94 12.00 -28.34
N GLU A 128 -3.64 11.50 -29.54
CA GLU A 128 -3.29 10.08 -29.72
C GLU A 128 -2.08 9.74 -28.86
N LEU A 129 -2.17 8.67 -28.06
CA LEU A 129 -1.12 8.24 -27.15
C LEU A 129 0.21 8.06 -27.90
N LEU A 130 1.21 8.89 -27.60
CA LEU A 130 2.48 8.99 -28.32
C LEU A 130 3.38 7.74 -28.21
N VAL A 131 3.07 6.82 -27.28
CA VAL A 131 3.89 5.64 -26.99
C VAL A 131 3.07 4.37 -27.20
N ALA A 132 3.49 3.54 -28.16
CA ALA A 132 2.90 2.24 -28.40
C ALA A 132 2.94 1.39 -27.11
N ASN A 133 1.81 0.77 -26.77
CA ASN A 133 1.61 -0.10 -25.60
C ASN A 133 1.60 0.58 -24.23
N ASN A 134 1.55 1.92 -24.14
CA ASN A 134 1.29 2.57 -22.86
C ASN A 134 -0.14 3.17 -22.82
N PRO A 135 -1.08 2.56 -22.08
CA PRO A 135 -2.48 3.00 -22.07
C PRO A 135 -2.73 4.26 -21.23
N ILE A 136 -1.74 4.75 -20.47
CA ILE A 136 -1.88 5.91 -19.59
C ILE A 136 -0.71 6.88 -19.76
N MET A 137 -1.03 8.16 -19.92
CA MET A 137 -0.06 9.26 -19.84
C MET A 137 -0.18 9.99 -18.49
N TYR A 138 0.94 10.45 -17.94
CA TYR A 138 0.99 11.05 -16.61
C TYR A 138 1.44 12.50 -16.68
N LYS A 139 0.81 13.36 -15.87
CA LYS A 139 1.29 14.73 -15.61
C LYS A 139 1.21 15.02 -14.12
N VAL A 140 2.25 15.67 -13.60
CA VAL A 140 2.31 16.09 -12.20
C VAL A 140 2.26 17.61 -12.14
N GLU A 141 1.36 18.14 -11.33
CA GLU A 141 1.16 19.59 -11.14
C GLU A 141 1.11 19.93 -9.65
N GLY A 142 1.36 21.20 -9.33
CA GLY A 142 1.26 21.73 -7.97
C GLY A 142 2.58 21.77 -7.23
N ASN A 143 2.52 21.65 -5.92
CA ASN A 143 3.68 21.72 -5.02
C ASN A 143 3.56 20.70 -3.88
N ARG A 144 4.57 20.64 -3.01
CA ARG A 144 4.65 19.66 -1.91
C ARG A 144 3.44 19.62 -0.97
N GLN A 145 2.75 20.75 -0.79
CA GLN A 145 1.58 20.81 0.11
C GLN A 145 0.27 20.43 -0.58
N ALA A 146 0.23 20.42 -1.91
CA ALA A 146 -0.95 20.13 -2.71
C ALA A 146 -0.55 19.65 -4.11
N LEU A 147 -0.01 18.44 -4.20
CA LEU A 147 0.40 17.83 -5.45
C LEU A 147 -0.80 17.16 -6.13
N LYS A 148 -0.90 17.33 -7.44
CA LYS A 148 -1.90 16.68 -8.29
C LYS A 148 -1.19 15.76 -9.27
N VAL A 149 -1.66 14.53 -9.37
CA VAL A 149 -1.24 13.61 -10.44
C VAL A 149 -2.42 13.39 -11.36
N LEU A 150 -2.24 13.74 -12.63
CA LEU A 150 -3.23 13.58 -13.68
C LEU A 150 -2.88 12.33 -14.50
N PHE A 151 -3.87 11.47 -14.66
CA PHE A 151 -3.81 10.26 -15.48
C PHE A 151 -4.68 10.51 -16.70
N TYR A 152 -4.06 10.57 -17.87
CA TYR A 152 -4.75 10.71 -19.14
C TYR A 152 -5.02 9.34 -19.73
N LEU A 153 -6.30 9.05 -19.94
CA LEU A 153 -6.80 7.78 -20.45
C LEU A 153 -7.30 7.96 -21.89
N ASP A 154 -7.26 6.90 -22.69
CA ASP A 154 -7.98 6.87 -23.96
C ASP A 154 -9.51 6.96 -23.76
N SER A 155 -10.24 7.19 -24.86
CA SER A 155 -11.70 7.31 -24.84
C SER A 155 -12.41 6.08 -24.27
N TYR A 156 -11.95 4.87 -24.62
CA TYR A 156 -12.58 3.62 -24.19
C TYR A 156 -12.49 3.44 -22.67
N ASN A 157 -11.29 3.62 -22.12
CA ASN A 157 -11.01 3.56 -20.70
C ASN A 157 -11.71 4.68 -19.94
N PHE A 158 -11.70 5.90 -20.46
CA PHE A 158 -12.40 7.03 -19.84
C PHE A 158 -13.91 6.81 -19.74
N GLU A 159 -14.53 6.16 -20.73
CA GLU A 159 -15.95 5.81 -20.72
C GLU A 159 -16.35 4.81 -19.61
N GLN A 160 -15.42 4.02 -19.08
CA GLN A 160 -15.72 3.10 -17.97
C GLN A 160 -15.79 3.81 -16.60
N LEU A 161 -15.33 5.06 -16.51
CA LEU A 161 -15.27 5.78 -15.24
C LEU A 161 -16.66 6.20 -14.71
N PRO A 162 -16.83 6.29 -13.38
CA PRO A 162 -18.03 6.84 -12.79
C PRO A 162 -18.14 8.35 -13.07
N GLN A 163 -19.38 8.85 -13.13
CA GLN A 163 -19.70 10.23 -13.53
C GLN A 163 -18.92 11.30 -12.74
N ARG A 164 -18.70 11.09 -11.44
CA ARG A 164 -17.92 12.01 -10.60
C ARG A 164 -16.50 12.21 -11.13
N LEU A 165 -15.84 11.14 -11.60
CA LEU A 165 -14.48 11.21 -12.13
C LEU A 165 -14.47 11.78 -13.55
N LYS A 166 -15.45 11.40 -14.39
CA LYS A 166 -15.64 11.99 -15.74
C LYS A 166 -15.82 13.51 -15.70
N ASN A 167 -16.48 14.02 -14.67
CA ASN A 167 -16.69 15.45 -14.47
C ASN A 167 -15.47 16.18 -13.86
N GLY A 168 -14.28 15.57 -13.88
CA GLY A 168 -13.04 16.17 -13.36
C GLY A 168 -12.88 16.08 -11.84
N GLY A 169 -13.69 15.27 -11.15
CA GLY A 169 -13.56 15.05 -9.72
C GLY A 169 -12.28 14.29 -9.38
N GLY A 170 -11.44 14.87 -8.51
CA GLY A 170 -10.27 14.17 -7.96
C GLY A 170 -10.61 13.35 -6.72
N PHE A 171 -9.70 12.45 -6.35
CA PHE A 171 -9.80 11.64 -5.13
C PHE A 171 -8.46 11.56 -4.40
N LYS A 172 -8.54 11.39 -3.07
CA LYS A 172 -7.39 11.43 -2.16
C LYS A 172 -6.66 10.09 -2.09
N VAL A 173 -5.35 10.19 -1.86
CA VAL A 173 -4.44 9.09 -1.57
C VAL A 173 -4.37 8.91 -0.05
N HIS A 174 -4.55 7.68 0.44
CA HIS A 174 -4.41 7.32 1.85
C HIS A 174 -3.31 6.24 1.98
N PRO A 175 -2.05 6.63 2.20
CA PRO A 175 -0.98 5.69 2.44
C PRO A 175 -1.01 5.18 3.89
N ILE A 176 -0.70 3.91 4.07
CA ILE A 176 -0.46 3.28 5.38
C ILE A 176 0.80 2.42 5.28
N LEU A 177 1.45 2.17 6.41
CA LEU A 177 2.66 1.37 6.48
C LEU A 177 2.55 0.29 7.56
N PHE A 178 2.59 -0.97 7.13
CA PHE A 178 2.88 -2.08 8.03
C PHE A 178 4.32 -2.52 7.85
N THR A 179 5.08 -2.59 8.94
CA THR A 179 6.48 -3.01 8.93
C THR A 179 6.71 -4.20 9.84
N GLN A 180 7.48 -5.16 9.36
CA GLN A 180 7.87 -6.36 10.08
C GLN A 180 9.21 -6.88 9.56
N ALA A 181 10.25 -6.80 10.40
CA ALA A 181 11.52 -7.48 10.13
C ALA A 181 11.34 -9.00 10.04
N MET A 182 12.18 -9.66 9.25
CA MET A 182 12.13 -11.12 9.06
C MET A 182 12.93 -11.90 10.11
N GLU A 183 13.77 -11.20 10.86
CA GLU A 183 14.58 -11.69 11.97
C GLU A 183 14.00 -11.28 13.33
N SER A 184 14.50 -11.93 14.40
CA SER A 184 14.20 -11.49 15.77
C SER A 184 14.87 -10.15 16.05
N MET A 185 14.12 -9.25 16.70
CA MET A 185 14.60 -7.94 17.13
C MET A 185 14.70 -7.84 18.66
N GLU A 186 14.61 -8.98 19.35
CA GLU A 186 14.71 -9.04 20.81
C GLU A 186 16.07 -8.51 21.29
N GLY A 187 16.05 -7.60 22.26
CA GLY A 187 17.25 -6.99 22.85
C GLY A 187 17.83 -5.79 22.08
N TYR A 188 17.24 -5.39 20.95
CA TYR A 188 17.67 -4.22 20.18
C TYR A 188 16.88 -2.95 20.53
N TYR A 189 17.59 -1.83 20.56
CA TYR A 189 17.05 -0.52 20.96
C TYR A 189 17.19 0.50 19.83
N TYR A 190 16.10 1.25 19.60
CA TYR A 190 16.02 2.36 18.65
C TYR A 190 16.58 3.64 19.29
N THR A 191 16.20 3.90 20.54
CA THR A 191 16.82 4.91 21.42
C THR A 191 17.03 4.31 22.80
N ASP A 192 17.76 4.99 23.69
CA ASP A 192 18.09 4.51 25.04
C ASP A 192 16.87 3.98 25.83
N ASN A 193 15.66 4.45 25.53
CA ASN A 193 14.42 4.06 26.21
C ASN A 193 13.38 3.34 25.34
N LEU A 194 13.66 3.14 24.04
CA LEU A 194 12.69 2.60 23.10
C LEU A 194 13.28 1.37 22.39
N SER A 195 12.66 0.20 22.55
CA SER A 195 13.07 -0.98 21.79
C SER A 195 12.67 -0.84 20.32
N VAL A 196 13.40 -1.53 19.43
CA VAL A 196 13.06 -1.57 18.00
C VAL A 196 11.67 -2.20 17.77
N GLU A 197 11.29 -3.18 18.60
CA GLU A 197 9.94 -3.78 18.55
C GLU A 197 8.85 -2.77 18.91
N GLU A 198 9.10 -1.90 19.88
CA GLU A 198 8.17 -0.83 20.25
C GLU A 198 8.05 0.20 19.13
N PHE A 199 9.18 0.62 18.53
CA PHE A 199 9.18 1.53 17.39
C PHE A 199 8.33 0.99 16.23
N GLN A 200 8.55 -0.27 15.84
CA GLN A 200 7.74 -0.95 14.83
C GLN A 200 6.26 -1.04 15.23
N ALA A 201 5.96 -1.38 16.49
CA ALA A 201 4.58 -1.47 16.96
C ALA A 201 3.85 -0.12 16.89
N GLN A 202 4.54 1.00 17.17
CA GLN A 202 3.98 2.35 17.05
C GLN A 202 3.63 2.71 15.61
N ILE A 203 4.51 2.40 14.64
CA ILE A 203 4.25 2.58 13.21
C ILE A 203 3.00 1.79 12.80
N ASN A 204 2.96 0.51 13.15
CA ASN A 204 1.86 -0.38 12.80
C ASN A 204 0.54 0.05 13.46
N ALA A 205 0.57 0.52 14.71
CA ALA A 205 -0.59 1.02 15.42
C ALA A 205 -1.18 2.29 14.77
N ALA A 206 -0.31 3.21 14.34
CA ALA A 206 -0.73 4.41 13.62
C ALA A 206 -1.44 4.06 12.29
N SER A 207 -0.86 3.12 11.54
CA SER A 207 -1.46 2.61 10.29
C SER A 207 -2.80 1.91 10.52
N LEU A 208 -2.94 1.14 11.60
CA LEU A 208 -4.20 0.48 11.95
C LEU A 208 -5.31 1.50 12.28
N GLU A 209 -4.99 2.58 13.00
CA GLU A 209 -5.94 3.66 13.27
C GLU A 209 -6.34 4.40 11.98
N ASN A 210 -5.41 4.60 11.05
CA ASN A 210 -5.72 5.18 9.73
C ASN A 210 -6.65 4.27 8.92
N ILE A 211 -6.46 2.94 8.94
CA ILE A 211 -7.41 1.99 8.34
C ILE A 211 -8.77 2.10 8.99
N LYS A 212 -8.86 2.18 10.31
CA LYS A 212 -10.14 2.32 11.02
C LYS A 212 -10.91 3.56 10.54
N ARG A 213 -10.23 4.69 10.37
CA ARG A 213 -10.83 5.92 9.80
C ARG A 213 -11.26 5.71 8.34
N TYR A 214 -10.46 5.03 7.52
CA TYR A 214 -10.84 4.69 6.14
C TYR A 214 -12.09 3.80 6.11
N CYS A 215 -12.15 2.75 6.93
CA CYS A 215 -13.30 1.87 7.08
C CYS A 215 -14.56 2.63 7.49
N GLN A 216 -14.47 3.61 8.40
CA GLN A 216 -15.61 4.46 8.77
C GLN A 216 -16.14 5.25 7.58
N LYS A 217 -15.25 5.87 6.77
CA LYS A 217 -15.64 6.58 5.54
C LYS A 217 -16.29 5.63 4.53
N LEU A 218 -15.73 4.44 4.38
CA LEU A 218 -16.24 3.41 3.47
C LEU A 218 -17.64 2.91 3.89
N ARG A 219 -17.86 2.65 5.18
CA ARG A 219 -19.18 2.29 5.73
C ARG A 219 -20.19 3.41 5.48
N ALA A 220 -19.82 4.66 5.75
CA ALA A 220 -20.69 5.81 5.50
C ALA A 220 -21.08 5.94 4.01
N PHE A 221 -20.14 5.70 3.10
CA PHE A 221 -20.40 5.68 1.66
C PHE A 221 -21.41 4.59 1.27
N TYR A 222 -21.22 3.34 1.71
CA TYR A 222 -22.16 2.26 1.38
C TYR A 222 -23.55 2.46 2.00
N LEU A 223 -23.61 2.97 3.23
CA LEU A 223 -24.87 3.34 3.89
C LEU A 223 -25.61 4.43 3.10
N ALA A 224 -24.93 5.50 2.69
CA ALA A 224 -25.52 6.57 1.90
C ALA A 224 -26.06 6.05 0.56
N LYS A 225 -25.30 5.18 -0.11
CA LYS A 225 -25.69 4.56 -1.39
C LYS A 225 -26.91 3.65 -1.24
N SER A 226 -27.05 2.95 -0.12
CA SER A 226 -28.19 2.08 0.15
C SER A 226 -29.51 2.81 0.43
N ASN A 227 -29.45 4.11 0.76
CA ASN A 227 -30.63 4.95 1.00
C ASN A 227 -31.27 5.47 -0.31
N LEU A 228 -30.60 5.32 -1.45
CA LEU A 228 -31.19 5.59 -2.77
C LEU A 228 -32.30 4.55 -3.07
N PRO A 229 -33.39 4.93 -3.74
CA PRO A 229 -34.51 4.02 -3.99
C PRO A 229 -34.02 2.76 -4.73
N PRO A 230 -34.08 1.57 -4.10
CA PRO A 230 -33.54 0.36 -4.70
C PRO A 230 -34.51 -0.28 -5.70
N ILE A 231 -33.97 -1.04 -6.65
CA ILE A 231 -34.72 -1.97 -7.51
C ILE A 231 -35.08 -3.26 -6.73
N SER A 232 -34.45 -3.51 -5.57
CA SER A 232 -34.64 -4.67 -4.68
C SER A 232 -34.94 -4.25 -3.23
N SER A 233 -35.09 -5.18 -2.28
CA SER A 233 -35.32 -4.79 -0.87
C SER A 233 -34.11 -4.06 -0.27
N LYS A 234 -34.36 -2.95 0.45
CA LYS A 234 -33.30 -2.14 1.10
C LYS A 234 -32.37 -2.98 1.97
N ALA A 235 -32.92 -3.96 2.71
CA ALA A 235 -32.16 -4.85 3.57
C ALA A 235 -31.18 -5.75 2.79
N ALA A 236 -31.58 -6.29 1.63
CA ALA A 236 -30.72 -7.13 0.81
C ALA A 236 -29.58 -6.33 0.14
N ALA A 237 -29.85 -5.07 -0.25
CA ALA A 237 -28.83 -4.18 -0.80
C ALA A 237 -27.78 -3.79 0.25
N ILE A 238 -28.21 -3.55 1.48
CA ILE A 238 -27.31 -3.27 2.61
C ILE A 238 -26.48 -4.51 2.93
N ASP A 239 -27.10 -5.69 3.08
CA ASP A 239 -26.37 -6.93 3.38
C ASP A 239 -25.31 -7.23 2.31
N LYS A 240 -25.67 -7.13 1.03
CA LYS A 240 -24.74 -7.39 -0.09
C LYS A 240 -23.57 -6.40 -0.13
N CYS A 241 -23.77 -5.12 0.25
CA CYS A 241 -22.69 -4.13 0.29
C CYS A 241 -21.82 -4.25 1.55
N MET A 242 -22.41 -4.63 2.68
CA MET A 242 -21.74 -4.63 3.99
C MET A 242 -21.07 -5.97 4.32
N ARG A 243 -21.50 -7.08 3.71
CA ARG A 243 -20.94 -8.42 3.95
C ARG A 243 -19.41 -8.49 3.85
N PRO A 244 -18.74 -7.87 2.86
CA PRO A 244 -17.27 -7.83 2.80
C PRO A 244 -16.61 -7.15 4.00
N LEU A 245 -17.31 -6.20 4.64
CA LEU A 245 -16.81 -5.45 5.80
C LEU A 245 -16.98 -6.21 7.13
N ASN A 246 -17.73 -7.31 7.16
CA ASN A 246 -17.89 -8.10 8.38
C ASN A 246 -16.58 -8.81 8.76
N ALA A 247 -15.85 -9.33 7.77
CA ALA A 247 -14.54 -9.95 7.99
C ALA A 247 -13.47 -8.91 8.38
N VAL A 248 -13.61 -7.66 7.92
CA VAL A 248 -12.69 -6.55 8.18
C VAL A 248 -12.58 -6.25 9.69
N ASP A 249 -13.67 -6.34 10.44
CA ASP A 249 -13.65 -6.07 11.90
C ASP A 249 -12.84 -7.13 12.66
N GLU A 250 -13.00 -8.41 12.31
CA GLU A 250 -12.24 -9.49 12.96
C GLU A 250 -10.76 -9.46 12.56
N LEU A 251 -10.46 -9.16 11.29
CA LEU A 251 -9.08 -8.96 10.82
C LEU A 251 -8.42 -7.77 11.52
N HIS A 252 -9.15 -6.66 11.72
CA HIS A 252 -8.67 -5.52 12.49
C HIS A 252 -8.36 -5.92 13.94
N ARG A 253 -9.26 -6.66 14.61
CA ARG A 253 -9.04 -7.15 15.98
C ARG A 253 -7.82 -8.07 16.08
N LEU A 254 -7.64 -8.96 15.11
CA LEU A 254 -6.49 -9.85 15.03
C LEU A 254 -5.19 -9.07 14.83
N LEU A 255 -5.19 -8.07 13.95
CA LEU A 255 -4.03 -7.23 13.69
C LEU A 255 -3.66 -6.40 14.93
N GLU A 256 -4.66 -5.85 15.62
CA GLU A 256 -4.48 -5.14 16.89
C GLU A 256 -3.87 -6.06 17.96
N SER A 257 -4.28 -7.34 18.00
CA SER A 257 -3.68 -8.34 18.88
C SER A 257 -2.20 -8.58 18.55
N PHE A 258 -1.85 -8.73 17.27
CA PHE A 258 -0.45 -8.89 16.85
C PHE A 258 0.41 -7.69 17.25
N ILE A 259 -0.05 -6.46 16.97
CA ILE A 259 0.66 -5.23 17.31
C ILE A 259 0.87 -5.10 18.82
N ARG A 260 -0.18 -5.27 19.62
CA ARG A 260 -0.09 -5.18 21.10
C ARG A 260 0.82 -6.25 21.69
N SER A 261 0.78 -7.44 21.13
CA SER A 261 1.57 -8.56 21.64
C SER A 261 3.07 -8.37 21.40
N LYS A 262 3.46 -7.48 20.47
CA LYS A 262 4.83 -7.26 19.98
C LYS A 262 5.55 -8.54 19.61
N ARG A 263 4.81 -9.64 19.40
CA ARG A 263 5.40 -10.95 19.20
C ARG A 263 6.15 -10.88 17.87
N THR A 264 7.46 -11.01 17.90
CA THR A 264 8.32 -11.17 16.71
C THR A 264 8.96 -12.57 16.66
N ALA A 265 8.91 -13.33 17.77
CA ALA A 265 9.60 -14.60 17.97
C ALA A 265 8.66 -15.84 17.97
N PRO A 266 9.17 -17.05 17.63
CA PRO A 266 8.43 -18.30 17.74
C PRO A 266 8.22 -18.71 19.20
N CYS A 267 6.97 -18.93 19.62
CA CYS A 267 6.67 -19.63 20.87
C CYS A 267 6.56 -21.14 20.59
N ALA A 268 7.37 -21.95 21.29
CA ALA A 268 7.45 -23.41 21.10
C ALA A 268 6.14 -24.18 21.41
N TYR A 269 5.16 -23.55 22.05
CA TYR A 269 3.95 -24.21 22.58
C TYR A 269 2.62 -23.59 22.11
N THR A 270 2.62 -22.72 21.11
CA THR A 270 1.39 -22.23 20.46
C THR A 270 1.48 -22.37 18.95
N ALA A 271 0.41 -22.84 18.32
CA ALA A 271 0.31 -23.08 16.87
C ALA A 271 0.49 -21.81 16.00
N CYS A 272 0.56 -20.62 16.61
CA CYS A 272 0.93 -19.35 15.97
C CYS A 272 2.43 -19.06 16.12
N SER A 273 3.30 -20.02 15.76
CA SER A 273 4.74 -19.99 16.01
C SER A 273 5.55 -19.04 15.10
N ALA A 274 4.92 -18.01 14.52
CA ALA A 274 5.59 -16.93 13.79
C ALA A 274 4.66 -15.72 13.67
N SER A 275 4.47 -14.99 14.75
CA SER A 275 3.60 -13.80 14.81
C SER A 275 3.98 -12.70 13.81
N GLY A 276 5.25 -12.61 13.40
CA GLY A 276 5.66 -11.69 12.33
C GLY A 276 5.11 -12.06 10.94
N VAL A 277 4.95 -13.35 10.62
CA VAL A 277 4.28 -13.76 9.36
C VAL A 277 2.81 -13.41 9.39
N GLY A 278 2.20 -13.58 10.57
CA GLY A 278 0.80 -13.27 10.81
C GLY A 278 0.48 -11.80 10.54
N LEU A 279 1.30 -10.87 11.03
CA LEU A 279 1.05 -9.44 10.89
C LEU A 279 0.91 -9.00 9.42
N LEU A 280 1.93 -9.25 8.58
CA LEU A 280 1.90 -8.82 7.17
C LEU A 280 0.86 -9.57 6.34
N SER A 281 0.66 -10.87 6.60
CA SER A 281 -0.34 -11.65 5.88
C SER A 281 -1.76 -11.17 6.21
N VAL A 282 -2.04 -10.86 7.49
CA VAL A 282 -3.34 -10.36 7.93
C VAL A 282 -3.56 -8.91 7.53
N SER A 283 -2.52 -8.06 7.55
CA SER A 283 -2.64 -6.69 7.08
C SER A 283 -2.89 -6.64 5.57
N SER A 284 -2.21 -7.48 4.78
CA SER A 284 -2.49 -7.67 3.36
C SER A 284 -3.93 -8.13 3.13
N GLU A 285 -4.38 -9.16 3.84
CA GLU A 285 -5.76 -9.67 3.75
C GLU A 285 -6.80 -8.56 4.01
N LEU A 286 -6.61 -7.82 5.10
CA LEU A 286 -7.44 -6.68 5.49
C LEU A 286 -7.47 -5.61 4.39
N CYS A 287 -6.31 -5.19 3.89
CA CYS A 287 -6.21 -4.14 2.89
C CYS A 287 -6.75 -4.56 1.52
N ASN A 288 -6.59 -5.83 1.15
CA ASN A 288 -7.10 -6.39 -0.10
C ASN A 288 -8.64 -6.39 -0.10
N ARG A 289 -9.28 -6.76 1.03
CA ARG A 289 -10.74 -6.62 1.20
C ARG A 289 -11.24 -5.18 1.11
N LEU A 290 -10.41 -4.21 1.50
CA LEU A 290 -10.69 -2.79 1.37
C LEU A 290 -10.41 -2.24 -0.04
N GLY A 291 -9.87 -3.06 -0.95
CA GLY A 291 -9.52 -2.66 -2.31
C GLY A 291 -8.30 -1.74 -2.40
N ALA A 292 -7.35 -1.88 -1.46
CA ALA A 292 -6.10 -1.13 -1.48
C ALA A 292 -5.20 -1.52 -2.65
N CYS A 293 -4.30 -0.61 -3.04
CA CYS A 293 -3.11 -0.95 -3.83
C CYS A 293 -2.00 -1.42 -2.88
N HIS A 294 -1.25 -2.44 -3.27
CA HIS A 294 -0.22 -3.05 -2.43
C HIS A 294 1.18 -2.73 -2.93
N ILE A 295 2.05 -2.26 -2.04
CA ILE A 295 3.45 -1.95 -2.32
C ILE A 295 4.34 -2.66 -1.30
N MET A 296 5.20 -3.55 -1.78
CA MET A 296 6.15 -4.28 -0.94
C MET A 296 7.53 -3.63 -1.02
N MET A 297 8.15 -3.36 0.13
CA MET A 297 9.48 -2.77 0.20
C MET A 297 10.42 -3.49 1.17
N CYS A 298 11.69 -3.41 0.82
CA CYS A 298 12.85 -3.93 1.52
C CYS A 298 14.05 -3.15 0.99
N ASN A 299 15.24 -3.29 1.60
CA ASN A 299 16.42 -2.52 1.20
C ASN A 299 16.81 -2.65 -0.28
N SER A 300 16.48 -3.79 -0.92
CA SER A 300 16.95 -4.12 -2.26
C SER A 300 15.85 -4.32 -3.30
N GLY A 301 14.60 -4.55 -2.88
CA GLY A 301 13.52 -4.96 -3.77
C GLY A 301 13.65 -6.39 -4.34
N VAL A 302 14.70 -7.16 -4.00
CA VAL A 302 14.99 -8.45 -4.64
C VAL A 302 14.50 -9.63 -3.80
N HIS A 303 15.19 -9.99 -2.71
CA HIS A 303 14.98 -11.29 -2.09
C HIS A 303 13.80 -11.29 -1.11
N ARG A 304 13.83 -10.46 -0.06
CA ARG A 304 12.76 -10.41 0.95
C ARG A 304 11.41 -10.04 0.33
N CYS A 305 11.41 -9.01 -0.51
CA CYS A 305 10.22 -8.54 -1.22
C CYS A 305 9.60 -9.67 -2.06
N THR A 306 10.38 -10.37 -2.88
CA THR A 306 9.81 -11.43 -3.73
C THR A 306 9.29 -12.63 -2.93
N LEU A 307 9.93 -12.96 -1.80
CA LEU A 307 9.42 -14.00 -0.90
C LEU A 307 8.05 -13.63 -0.34
N SER A 308 7.86 -12.36 0.03
CA SER A 308 6.59 -11.90 0.58
C SER A 308 5.51 -11.76 -0.49
N VAL A 309 5.83 -11.17 -1.66
CA VAL A 309 4.92 -11.08 -2.82
C VAL A 309 4.38 -12.45 -3.23
N THR A 310 5.25 -13.46 -3.33
CA THR A 310 4.82 -14.82 -3.73
C THR A 310 3.93 -15.49 -2.69
N LEU A 311 4.12 -15.20 -1.39
CA LEU A 311 3.24 -15.71 -0.34
C LEU A 311 1.87 -15.04 -0.41
N GLU A 312 1.85 -13.70 -0.56
CA GLU A 312 0.62 -12.92 -0.72
C GLU A 312 -0.18 -13.37 -1.96
N GLN A 313 0.49 -13.56 -3.10
CA GLN A 313 -0.14 -14.10 -4.31
C GLN A 313 -0.76 -15.49 -4.08
N ALA A 314 -0.07 -16.40 -3.39
CA ALA A 314 -0.60 -17.73 -3.11
C ALA A 314 -1.82 -17.69 -2.17
N ILE A 315 -1.82 -16.79 -1.19
CA ILE A 315 -2.96 -16.57 -0.29
C ILE A 315 -4.16 -16.02 -1.07
N VAL A 316 -3.95 -15.04 -1.95
CA VAL A 316 -4.99 -14.51 -2.84
C VAL A 316 -5.55 -15.59 -3.76
N LEU A 317 -4.70 -16.42 -4.36
CA LEU A 317 -5.16 -17.57 -5.17
C LEU A 317 -6.03 -18.53 -4.36
N ALA A 318 -5.68 -18.80 -3.10
CA ALA A 318 -6.47 -19.70 -2.26
C ALA A 318 -7.80 -19.10 -1.83
N ARG A 319 -7.81 -17.82 -1.48
CA ARG A 319 -9.00 -17.12 -1.01
C ARG A 319 -9.97 -16.79 -2.14
N CYS A 320 -9.45 -16.22 -3.23
CA CYS A 320 -10.26 -15.62 -4.28
C CYS A 320 -10.44 -16.52 -5.52
N HIS A 321 -9.52 -17.45 -5.76
CA HIS A 321 -9.49 -18.23 -7.00
C HIS A 321 -9.55 -19.75 -6.77
N GLY A 322 -9.89 -20.17 -5.55
CA GLY A 322 -10.18 -21.57 -5.25
C GLY A 322 -8.97 -22.50 -5.22
N LEU A 323 -7.74 -21.98 -5.11
CA LEU A 323 -6.57 -22.83 -4.84
C LEU A 323 -6.77 -23.54 -3.49
N PRO A 324 -6.81 -24.89 -3.43
CA PRO A 324 -7.03 -25.58 -2.18
C PRO A 324 -5.93 -25.22 -1.15
N PRO A 325 -6.26 -24.90 0.12
CA PRO A 325 -5.29 -24.36 1.09
C PRO A 325 -4.03 -25.22 1.29
N ARG A 326 -4.15 -26.54 1.15
CA ARG A 326 -3.02 -27.49 1.20
C ARG A 326 -1.93 -27.22 0.14
N TYR A 327 -2.28 -26.53 -0.95
CA TYR A 327 -1.37 -26.20 -2.05
C TYR A 327 -0.74 -24.81 -1.94
N ILE A 328 -1.09 -23.98 -0.95
CA ILE A 328 -0.53 -22.62 -0.79
C ILE A 328 1.00 -22.66 -0.78
N MET A 329 1.58 -23.59 -0.01
CA MET A 329 3.03 -23.71 0.08
C MET A 329 3.68 -24.18 -1.22
N GLN A 330 3.04 -25.13 -1.91
CA GLN A 330 3.52 -25.61 -3.19
C GLN A 330 3.47 -24.51 -4.27
N ALA A 331 2.35 -23.78 -4.36
CA ALA A 331 2.19 -22.68 -5.29
C ALA A 331 3.24 -21.58 -5.04
N THR A 332 3.44 -21.22 -3.77
CA THR A 332 4.46 -20.25 -3.34
C THR A 332 5.86 -20.69 -3.80
N ASP A 333 6.24 -21.94 -3.56
CA ASP A 333 7.56 -22.46 -3.91
C ASP A 333 7.77 -22.52 -5.43
N MET A 334 6.73 -22.91 -6.19
CA MET A 334 6.75 -22.88 -7.65
C MET A 334 6.95 -21.46 -8.20
N MET A 335 6.20 -20.48 -7.71
CA MET A 335 6.38 -19.07 -8.10
C MET A 335 7.78 -18.55 -7.75
N ARG A 336 8.37 -19.01 -6.65
CA ARG A 336 9.73 -18.61 -6.25
C ARG A 336 10.83 -19.27 -7.09
N LYS A 337 10.62 -20.49 -7.59
CA LYS A 337 11.59 -21.27 -8.36
C LYS A 337 11.50 -21.05 -9.87
N GLN A 338 10.30 -20.78 -10.38
CA GLN A 338 10.02 -20.71 -11.82
C GLN A 338 9.30 -19.43 -12.24
N GLY A 339 8.85 -18.60 -11.30
CA GLY A 339 8.13 -17.35 -11.59
C GLY A 339 9.04 -16.14 -11.77
N ALA A 340 8.42 -14.96 -11.71
CA ALA A 340 9.07 -13.65 -11.94
C ALA A 340 10.29 -13.38 -11.04
N ARG A 341 10.38 -14.05 -9.88
CA ARG A 341 11.54 -14.00 -8.98
C ARG A 341 12.85 -14.28 -9.71
N VAL A 342 12.87 -15.29 -10.57
CA VAL A 342 14.09 -15.72 -11.27
C VAL A 342 14.60 -14.59 -12.16
N GLN A 343 13.70 -13.94 -12.89
CA GLN A 343 14.03 -12.80 -13.74
C GLN A 343 14.47 -11.58 -12.93
N ASN A 344 13.79 -11.30 -11.80
CA ASN A 344 14.17 -10.21 -10.91
C ASN A 344 15.59 -10.41 -10.34
N SER A 345 15.91 -11.61 -9.88
CA SER A 345 17.26 -11.95 -9.41
C SER A 345 18.30 -11.88 -10.53
N ALA A 346 17.96 -12.34 -11.75
CA ALA A 346 18.87 -12.28 -12.89
C ALA A 346 19.19 -10.84 -13.35
N LYS A 347 18.24 -9.90 -13.22
CA LYS A 347 18.48 -8.48 -13.50
C LYS A 347 19.31 -7.78 -12.41
N ASN A 348 19.45 -8.40 -11.23
CA ASN A 348 20.05 -7.81 -10.04
C ASN A 348 21.23 -8.64 -9.49
N LEU A 349 22.03 -9.26 -10.36
CA LEU A 349 23.10 -10.23 -10.00
C LEU A 349 24.21 -9.69 -9.07
N GLY A 350 24.28 -8.38 -8.82
CA GLY A 350 25.23 -7.76 -7.89
C GLY A 350 24.66 -7.46 -6.49
N VAL A 351 23.36 -7.60 -6.29
CA VAL A 351 22.69 -7.24 -5.05
C VAL A 351 22.98 -8.28 -3.98
N ARG A 352 23.60 -7.85 -2.88
CA ARG A 352 23.83 -8.67 -1.69
C ARG A 352 22.69 -8.46 -0.69
N ASP A 353 21.54 -9.06 -0.95
CA ASP A 353 20.45 -9.14 0.02
C ASP A 353 20.28 -10.62 0.40
N ARG A 354 20.44 -10.94 1.68
CA ARG A 354 20.31 -12.31 2.17
C ARG A 354 19.11 -12.36 3.09
N THR A 355 18.16 -13.24 2.75
CA THR A 355 17.07 -13.58 3.66
C THR A 355 17.67 -14.11 4.97
N PRO A 356 17.30 -13.56 6.15
CA PRO A 356 17.83 -14.03 7.42
C PRO A 356 17.63 -15.53 7.61
N GLN A 357 18.63 -16.22 8.17
CA GLN A 357 18.48 -17.65 8.48
C GLN A 357 17.37 -17.91 9.51
N SER A 358 17.07 -16.94 10.36
CA SER A 358 15.97 -16.96 11.33
C SER A 358 14.59 -16.75 10.71
N ALA A 359 14.51 -16.45 9.40
CA ALA A 359 13.23 -16.18 8.74
C ALA A 359 12.21 -17.32 8.94
N PRO A 360 10.92 -17.00 9.13
CA PRO A 360 9.88 -18.01 9.25
C PRO A 360 9.82 -18.94 8.03
N ARG A 361 9.36 -20.18 8.23
CA ARG A 361 9.31 -21.21 7.16
C ARG A 361 8.52 -20.74 5.93
N LEU A 362 7.45 -19.99 6.13
CA LEU A 362 6.61 -19.44 5.05
C LEU A 362 7.40 -18.51 4.11
N TYR A 363 8.45 -17.86 4.60
CA TYR A 363 9.34 -17.00 3.80
C TYR A 363 10.66 -17.67 3.41
N LYS A 364 10.73 -19.01 3.45
CA LYS A 364 11.90 -19.77 2.99
C LYS A 364 11.56 -20.61 1.76
N LEU A 365 12.57 -20.92 0.96
CA LEU A 365 12.43 -21.92 -0.10
C LEU A 365 12.29 -23.31 0.52
N CYS A 366 11.41 -24.14 -0.06
CA CYS A 366 11.32 -25.54 0.34
C CYS A 366 12.57 -26.26 -0.19
N GLN A 367 13.36 -26.78 0.74
CA GLN A 367 14.38 -27.77 0.43
C GLN A 367 13.70 -29.07 -0.02
N PRO A 368 14.29 -29.79 -0.99
CA PRO A 368 13.83 -31.13 -1.29
C PRO A 368 13.83 -31.97 -0.01
N PRO A 369 12.91 -32.95 0.11
CA PRO A 369 12.96 -33.89 1.22
C PRO A 369 14.37 -34.50 1.26
N PRO A 370 14.98 -34.65 2.45
CA PRO A 370 16.25 -35.35 2.55
C PRO A 370 16.07 -36.73 1.91
N ASP A 371 17.04 -37.15 1.10
CA ASP A 371 17.05 -38.50 0.55
C ASP A 371 16.93 -39.47 1.73
N GLY A 372 15.80 -40.16 1.81
CA GLY A 372 15.56 -41.12 2.87
C GLY A 372 16.44 -42.34 2.63
N ASP A 373 17.18 -42.76 3.66
CA ASP A 373 17.70 -44.13 3.75
C ASP A 373 16.51 -45.09 3.55
N ALA A 374 16.53 -45.80 2.42
CA ALA A 374 15.57 -46.82 2.04
C ALA A 374 15.74 -48.11 2.84
#